data_AF-A0A1S9CYC8-F1
#
_entry.id   AF-A0A1S9CYC8-F1
#
_cell.length_a   1.000
_cell.length_b   1.000
_cell.length_c   1.000
_cell.angle_alpha   90.00
_cell.angle_beta   90.00
_cell.angle_gamma   90.00
#
_symmetry.space_group_name_H-M   'P 1'
#
loop_
_entity.id
_entity.type
_entity.pdbx_description
1 polymer ?
#
loop_
_entity_poly.entity_id
_entity_poly.type
_entity_poly.pdbx_seq_one_letter_code
_entity_poly.pdbx_strand_id
1 'polypeptide(L)' 'MVEPPPYPGTPRWVKGFGIIGVLVLLFVIMLLAGHGGPGRHIPGGDTPDGHTPPEGRH' A
#
# COMPACT_ATOMS: atom_id res chain seq x y z
N MET A 1 -16.34 -45.80 -32.68
CA MET A 1 -15.57 -45.15 -31.60
C MET A 1 -15.94 -43.68 -31.61
N VAL A 2 -16.65 -43.18 -30.59
CA VAL A 2 -16.98 -41.74 -30.49
C VAL A 2 -15.81 -41.08 -29.76
N GLU A 3 -15.08 -40.22 -30.45
CA GLU A 3 -14.04 -39.39 -29.81
C GLU A 3 -14.71 -38.46 -28.80
N PRO A 4 -14.18 -38.35 -27.56
CA PRO A 4 -14.71 -37.42 -26.58
C PRO A 4 -14.54 -35.98 -27.08
N PRO A 5 -15.51 -35.08 -26.81
CA PRO A 5 -15.42 -33.69 -27.23
C PRO A 5 -14.14 -33.05 -26.66
N PRO A 6 -13.45 -32.17 -27.42
CA PRO A 6 -12.30 -31.45 -26.94
C PRO A 6 -12.65 -30.76 -25.62
N TYR A 7 -11.89 -31.08 -24.56
CA TYR A 7 -12.10 -30.46 -23.26
C TYR A 7 -12.01 -28.94 -23.45
N PRO A 8 -13.04 -28.16 -23.06
CA PRO A 8 -12.96 -26.72 -23.17
C PRO A 8 -11.82 -26.26 -22.26
N GLY A 9 -10.69 -25.88 -22.87
CA GLY A 9 -9.55 -25.32 -22.17
C GLY A 9 -10.00 -24.12 -21.33
N THR A 10 -9.27 -23.86 -20.24
CA THR A 10 -9.60 -22.82 -19.25
C THR A 10 -10.13 -21.55 -19.94
N PRO A 11 -11.34 -21.06 -19.57
CA PRO A 11 -11.98 -19.98 -20.32
C PRO A 11 -11.06 -18.78 -20.40
N ARG A 12 -10.81 -18.28 -21.61
CA ARG A 12 -9.93 -17.12 -21.82
C ARG A 12 -10.37 -15.89 -21.02
N TRP A 13 -11.66 -15.80 -20.67
CA TRP A 13 -12.19 -14.75 -19.81
C TRP A 13 -11.60 -14.84 -18.40
N VAL A 14 -11.42 -16.04 -17.83
CA VAL A 14 -10.78 -16.25 -16.50
C VAL A 14 -9.39 -15.65 -16.46
N LYS A 15 -8.63 -15.76 -17.55
CA LYS A 15 -7.30 -15.15 -17.67
C LYS A 15 -7.37 -13.61 -17.58
N GLY A 16 -8.43 -13.01 -18.11
CA GLY A 16 -8.73 -11.58 -17.94
C GLY A 16 -9.16 -11.22 -16.52
N PHE A 17 -10.06 -11.99 -15.90
CA PHE A 17 -10.50 -11.78 -14.52
C PHE A 17 -9.37 -11.86 -13.51
N GLY A 18 -8.45 -12.81 -13.68
CA GLY A 18 -7.27 -12.91 -12.83
C GLY A 18 -6.40 -11.66 -12.90
N ILE A 19 -6.12 -11.16 -14.11
CA ILE A 19 -5.33 -9.94 -14.31
C ILE A 19 -6.03 -8.74 -13.68
N ILE A 20 -7.33 -8.56 -13.94
CA ILE A 20 -8.13 -7.47 -13.37
C ILE A 20 -8.13 -7.55 -11.85
N GLY A 21 -8.32 -8.74 -11.27
CA GLY A 21 -8.29 -8.95 -9.83
C GLY A 21 -6.95 -8.57 -9.21
N VAL A 22 -5.83 -8.92 -9.84
CA VAL A 22 -4.48 -8.53 -9.38
C VAL A 22 -4.29 -7.01 -9.43
N LEU A 23 -4.72 -6.36 -10.51
CA LEU A 23 -4.64 -4.90 -10.64
C LEU A 23 -5.48 -4.17 -9.58
N VAL A 24 -6.71 -4.64 -9.34
CA VAL A 24 -7.60 -4.09 -8.31
C VAL A 24 -7.03 -4.30 -6.92
N LEU A 25 -6.52 -5.50 -6.62
CA LEU A 25 -5.88 -5.80 -5.34
C LEU A 25 -4.67 -4.89 -5.09
N LEU A 26 -3.80 -4.73 -6.09
CA LEU A 26 -2.64 -3.84 -6.00
C LEU A 26 -3.07 -2.39 -5.77
N PHE A 27 -4.11 -1.93 -6.46
CA PHE A 27 -4.67 -0.59 -6.28
C PHE A 27 -5.20 -0.37 -4.87
N VAL A 28 -5.95 -1.34 -4.31
CA VAL A 28 -6.43 -1.29 -2.92
C VAL A 28 -5.28 -1.26 -1.94
N ILE A 29 -4.23 -2.08 -2.15
CA ILE A 29 -3.02 -2.06 -1.32
C ILE A 29 -2.34 -0.69 -1.39
N MET A 30 -2.22 -0.07 -2.57
CA MET A 30 -1.66 1.29 -2.71
C MET A 30 -2.49 2.34 -1.97
N LEU A 31 -3.82 2.26 -2.04
CA LEU A 31 -4.71 3.18 -1.31
C LEU A 31 -4.56 3.03 0.21
N LEU A 32 -4.52 1.79 0.69
CA LEU A 32 -4.35 1.48 2.11
C LEU A 32 -2.94 1.84 2.62
N ALA A 33 -1.90 1.52 1.84
CA ALA A 33 -0.51 1.84 2.17
C ALA A 33 -0.23 3.35 2.08
N GLY A 34 -0.90 4.07 1.17
CA GLY A 34 -0.82 5.52 1.05
C GLY A 34 -1.49 6.26 2.22
N HIS A 35 -2.51 5.68 2.85
CA HIS A 35 -3.09 6.17 4.11
C HIS A 35 -2.26 5.80 5.34
N GLY A 36 -1.37 4.80 5.22
CA GLY A 36 -0.42 4.39 6.26
C GLY A 36 0.97 4.99 6.11
N GLY A 37 1.14 6.00 5.24
CA GLY A 37 2.40 6.70 5.08
C GLY A 37 2.88 7.25 6.43
N PRO A 38 4.11 6.94 6.88
CA PRO A 38 4.68 7.57 8.06
C PRO A 38 4.80 9.08 7.79
N GLY A 39 3.80 9.84 8.22
CA GLY A 39 3.90 11.27 8.51
C GLY A 39 4.81 11.50 9.71
N ARG A 40 6.06 11.01 9.66
CA ARG A 40 7.13 11.32 10.59
C ARG A 40 8.43 11.59 9.84
N HIS A 41 8.33 12.51 8.89
CA HIS A 41 9.25 13.63 9.01
C HIS A 41 8.45 14.69 9.77
N ILE A 42 8.70 14.88 11.07
CA ILE A 42 8.36 16.14 11.75
C ILE A 42 9.53 17.09 11.50
N PRO A 43 9.45 18.00 10.53
CA PRO A 43 10.15 19.27 10.64
C PRO A 43 9.18 20.27 11.29
N GLY A 44 9.31 20.45 12.61
CA GLY A 44 8.75 21.61 13.34
C GLY A 44 7.45 21.38 14.11
N GLY A 45 7.51 21.61 15.42
CA GLY A 45 6.40 21.61 16.39
C GLY A 45 6.33 20.30 17.16
N ASP A 46 6.86 20.15 18.37
CA ASP A 46 7.07 21.11 19.44
C ASP A 46 8.34 20.74 20.21
N THR A 47 9.13 21.76 20.56
CA THR A 47 10.11 21.69 21.63
C THR A 47 9.37 21.45 22.95
N PRO A 48 9.77 20.47 23.76
CA PRO A 48 9.60 20.52 25.20
C PRO A 48 10.94 20.34 25.91
N ASP A 49 12.05 20.74 25.30
CA ASP A 49 13.34 20.82 26.00
C ASP A 49 13.57 22.26 26.49
N GLY A 50 12.55 22.76 27.19
CA GLY A 50 12.65 23.90 28.08
C GLY A 50 13.43 23.52 29.34
N HIS A 51 14.69 23.11 29.17
CA HIS A 51 15.66 23.13 30.25
C HIS A 51 16.17 24.57 30.37
N THR A 52 15.45 25.34 31.17
CA THR A 52 15.87 26.51 31.99
C THR A 52 17.17 27.22 31.57
N PRO A 53 17.17 28.52 31.24
CA PRO A 53 18.41 29.28 31.21
C PRO A 53 18.91 29.48 32.65
N PRO A 54 20.10 28.99 33.07
CA PRO A 54 20.78 29.61 34.18
C PRO A 54 21.42 30.90 33.65
N GLU A 55 20.75 32.00 33.95
CA GLU A 55 21.29 33.21 34.56
C GLU A 55 22.82 33.43 34.47
N GLY A 56 23.19 34.63 34.02
CA GLY A 56 24.52 34.98 33.55
C GLY A 56 25.67 34.78 34.53
N ARG A 57 26.89 34.75 33.96
CA ARG A 57 28.11 35.15 34.65
C ARG A 57 28.95 36.02 33.72
N HIS A 58 29.09 37.27 34.17
CA HIS A 58 30.13 38.21 33.83
C HIS A 58 31.48 37.74 34.38
#